data_AF-A0A3D5PZ81-F1
#
_entry.id   AF-A0A3D5PZ81-F1
#
_cell.length_a   1.000
_cell.length_b   1.000
_cell.length_c   1.000
_cell.angle_alpha   90.00
_cell.angle_beta   90.00
_cell.angle_gamma   90.00
#
_symmetry.space_group_name_H-M   'P 1'
#
loop_
_entity.id
_entity.type
_entity.pdbx_description
1 polymer ?
#
loop_
_entity_poly.entity_id
_entity_poly.type
_entity_poly.pdbx_seq_one_letter_code
_entity_poly.pdbx_strand_id
1 'polypeptide(L)' 'VARFAPEACAGPLLAAELEALGKALDNPAKPVVAIVGGSKVSTKLDVLNALEKVCDQIIVGGGIANT' A
#
# COMPACT_ATOMS: atom_id res chain seq x y z
N VAL A 1 -0.68 -21.71 11.45
CA VAL A 1 -1.34 -21.63 12.77
C VAL A 1 -2.75 -21.07 12.65
N ALA A 2 -2.95 -19.81 12.23
CA ALA A 2 -4.29 -19.21 12.11
C ALA A 2 -5.31 -20.03 11.29
N ARG A 3 -4.90 -20.63 10.16
CA ARG A 3 -5.78 -21.46 9.29
C ARG A 3 -6.39 -22.70 9.98
N PHE A 4 -5.78 -23.18 11.07
CA PHE A 4 -6.20 -24.39 11.79
C PHE A 4 -6.60 -24.09 13.24
N ALA A 5 -6.57 -22.82 13.65
CA ALA A 5 -7.04 -22.41 14.96
C ALA A 5 -8.57 -22.33 14.96
N PRO A 6 -9.25 -22.76 16.03
CA PRO A 6 -10.70 -22.62 16.14
C PRO A 6 -11.13 -21.14 16.14
N GLU A 7 -10.28 -20.25 16.67
CA GLU A 7 -10.48 -18.80 16.64
C GLU A 7 -9.17 -18.10 16.28
N ALA A 8 -9.26 -17.03 15.48
CA ALA A 8 -8.13 -16.20 15.12
C ALA A 8 -8.54 -14.72 15.17
N CYS A 9 -7.75 -13.90 15.86
CA CYS A 9 -7.99 -12.47 16.01
C CYS A 9 -6.74 -11.67 15.67
N ALA A 10 -6.93 -10.40 15.30
CA ALA A 10 -5.85 -9.44 15.12
C ALA A 10 -5.57 -8.73 16.44
N GLY A 11 -4.30 -8.69 16.85
CA GLY A 11 -3.89 -7.85 17.97
C GLY A 11 -4.01 -6.34 17.63
N PRO A 12 -3.92 -5.44 18.62
CA PRO A 12 -4.18 -4.02 18.44
C PRO A 12 -3.32 -3.35 17.34
N LEU A 13 -2.05 -3.72 17.23
CA LEU A 13 -1.14 -3.18 16.21
C LEU A 13 -1.54 -3.60 14.79
N LEU A 14 -1.88 -4.88 14.62
CA LEU A 14 -2.33 -5.39 13.32
C LEU A 14 -3.69 -4.80 12.94
N ALA A 15 -4.61 -4.70 13.89
CA ALA A 15 -5.91 -4.07 13.66
C ALA A 15 -5.76 -2.60 13.24
N ALA A 16 -4.90 -1.84 13.93
CA ALA A 16 -4.63 -0.44 13.60
C ALA A 16 -3.98 -0.27 12.22
N GLU A 17 -3.03 -1.15 11.87
CA GLU A 17 -2.39 -1.14 10.54
C GLU A 17 -3.43 -1.44 9.44
N LEU A 18 -4.28 -2.45 9.63
CA LEU A 18 -5.33 -2.79 8.67
C LEU A 18 -6.36 -1.66 8.51
N GLU A 19 -6.73 -0.99 9.61
CA GLU A 19 -7.62 0.17 9.55
C GLU A 19 -6.98 1.34 8.79
N ALA A 20 -5.70 1.62 9.04
CA ALA A 20 -4.96 2.67 8.35
C ALA A 20 -4.83 2.38 6.85
N LEU A 21 -4.48 1.14 6.49
CA LEU A 21 -4.37 0.71 5.10
C LEU A 21 -5.72 0.73 4.38
N GLY A 22 -6.79 0.27 5.04
CA GLY A 22 -8.14 0.32 4.48
C GLY A 22 -8.62 1.74 4.18
N LYS A 23 -8.33 2.69 5.08
CA LYS A 23 -8.61 4.13 4.84
C LYS A 23 -7.83 4.69 3.66
N ALA A 24 -6.60 4.23 3.44
CA ALA A 24 -5.75 4.73 2.37
C ALA A 24 -6.03 4.08 1.00
N LEU A 25 -6.51 2.84 0.97
CA LEU A 25 -6.61 2.04 -0.26
C LEU A 25 -8.05 1.71 -0.69
N ASP A 26 -8.97 1.45 0.24
CA ASP A 26 -10.32 0.98 -0.11
C ASP A 26 -11.30 2.14 -0.35
N ASN A 27 -11.28 3.15 0.52
CA ASN A 27 -12.10 4.35 0.35
C ASN A 27 -11.33 5.62 0.75
N PRO A 28 -10.27 5.98 0.00
CA PRO A 28 -9.49 7.16 0.28
C PRO A 28 -10.30 8.45 0.15
N ALA A 29 -10.08 9.39 1.07
CA ALA A 29 -10.54 10.75 0.90
C ALA A 29 -9.78 11.40 -0.27
N LYS A 30 -10.50 11.82 -1.32
CA LYS A 30 -9.90 12.40 -2.51
C LYS A 30 -9.64 13.92 -2.35
N PRO A 31 -8.58 14.47 -2.97
CA PRO A 31 -7.60 13.77 -3.81
C PRO A 31 -6.56 12.99 -3.00
N VAL A 32 -6.18 11.80 -3.48
CA VAL A 32 -5.08 11.00 -2.92
C VAL A 32 -3.85 11.05 -3.81
N VAL A 33 -2.69 11.23 -3.17
CA VAL A 33 -1.37 11.21 -3.80
C VAL A 33 -0.53 10.11 -3.18
N ALA A 34 -0.01 9.21 -4.00
CA ALA A 34 0.96 8.21 -3.56
C ALA A 34 2.39 8.67 -3.86
N ILE A 35 3.31 8.41 -2.93
CA ILE A 35 4.74 8.66 -3.12
C ILE A 35 5.47 7.33 -3.09
N VAL A 36 6.12 6.96 -4.19
CA VAL A 36 6.80 5.67 -4.34
C VAL A 36 8.30 5.89 -4.57
N GLY A 37 9.08 5.55 -3.56
CA GLY A 37 10.55 5.54 -3.64
C GLY A 37 11.12 4.15 -3.87
N GLY A 38 12.39 4.10 -4.30
CA GLY A 38 13.16 2.85 -4.35
C GLY A 38 14.42 2.98 -5.21
N SER A 39 15.20 1.91 -5.29
CA SER A 39 16.45 1.87 -6.08
C SER A 39 16.29 1.23 -7.46
N LYS A 40 15.20 0.49 -7.72
CA LYS A 40 14.95 -0.24 -8.97
C LYS A 40 13.46 -0.25 -9.29
N VAL A 41 13.08 0.09 -10.53
CA VAL A 41 11.67 0.10 -10.96
C VAL A 41 11.06 -1.31 -10.95
N SER A 42 11.83 -2.31 -11.37
CA SER A 42 11.36 -3.70 -11.51
C SER A 42 10.86 -4.32 -10.21
N THR A 43 11.34 -3.87 -9.05
CA THR A 43 10.90 -4.38 -7.74
C THR A 43 9.66 -3.69 -7.21
N LYS A 44 9.17 -2.64 -7.88
CA LYS A 44 8.03 -1.80 -7.45
C LYS A 44 6.94 -1.66 -8.51
N LEU A 45 7.08 -2.30 -9.68
CA LEU A 45 6.07 -2.28 -10.75
C LEU A 45 4.69 -2.74 -10.26
N ASP A 46 4.62 -3.86 -9.54
CA ASP A 46 3.33 -4.38 -9.04
C ASP A 46 2.63 -3.40 -8.09
N VAL A 47 3.42 -2.70 -7.27
CA VAL A 47 2.91 -1.68 -6.35
C VAL A 47 2.42 -0.45 -7.12
N LEU A 48 3.16 0.01 -8.12
CA LEU A 48 2.75 1.13 -8.97
C LEU A 48 1.43 0.81 -9.72
N ASN A 49 1.33 -0.39 -10.30
CA ASN A 49 0.13 -0.85 -11.01
C ASN A 49 -1.10 -0.98 -10.09
N ALA A 50 -0.89 -1.30 -8.81
CA ALA A 50 -1.96 -1.34 -7.82
C ALA A 50 -2.41 0.08 -7.43
N LEU A 51 -1.45 0.99 -7.18
CA LEU A 51 -1.71 2.36 -6.76
C LEU A 51 -2.31 3.22 -7.88
N GLU A 52 -1.96 2.96 -9.15
CA GLU A 52 -2.53 3.66 -10.31
C GLU A 52 -4.06 3.57 -10.36
N LYS A 53 -4.64 2.47 -9.87
CA LYS A 53 -6.09 2.25 -9.90
C LYS A 53 -6.84 3.05 -8.83
N VAL A 54 -6.14 3.53 -7.81
CA VAL A 54 -6.73 4.10 -6.61
C VAL A 54 -6.37 5.58 -6.46
N CYS A 55 -5.12 5.94 -6.76
CA CYS A 55 -4.58 7.27 -6.52
C CYS A 55 -4.84 8.23 -7.68
N ASP A 56 -5.06 9.50 -7.37
CA ASP A 56 -5.26 10.54 -8.39
C ASP A 56 -3.92 11.07 -8.92
N GLN A 57 -2.85 10.98 -8.12
CA GLN A 57 -1.47 11.24 -8.56
C GLN A 57 -0.48 10.26 -7.91
N ILE A 58 0.60 9.97 -8.64
CA ILE A 58 1.73 9.19 -8.17
C ILE A 58 3.01 9.99 -8.38
N ILE A 59 3.78 10.17 -7.31
CA ILE A 59 5.09 10.80 -7.31
C ILE A 59 6.14 9.71 -7.13
N VAL A 60 7.05 9.58 -8.09
CA VAL A 60 8.17 8.63 -8.01
C VAL A 60 9.46 9.31 -7.58
N GLY A 61 10.26 8.62 -6.78
CA GLY A 61 11.54 9.13 -6.27
C GLY A 61 12.63 8.06 -6.17
N GLY A 62 13.87 8.50 -5.97
CA GLY A 62 15.04 7.61 -5.86
C GLY A 62 15.51 7.06 -7.21
N GLY A 63 16.13 5.88 -7.22
CA GLY A 63 16.61 5.22 -8.44
C GLY A 63 15.51 4.90 -9.45
N ILE A 64 14.25 4.77 -8.99
CA ILE A 64 13.08 4.58 -9.85
C ILE A 64 12.78 5.83 -10.69
N ALA A 65 13.05 7.02 -10.18
CA ALA A 65 12.83 8.25 -10.95
C ALA A 65 13.90 8.49 -12.02
N ASN A 66 15.07 7.85 -11.87
CA ASN A 66 16.21 8.02 -12.77
C ASN A 66 16.31 6.93 -13.85
N THR A 67 15.38 5.97 -13.88
CA THR A 67 15.34 4.85 -14.84
C THR A 67 13.98 4.82 -15.51
#